data_AF-A0A077ZKE5-F1
#
_entry.id   AF-A0A077ZKE5-F1
#
_cell.length_a   1.000
_cell.length_b   1.000
_cell.length_c   1.000
_cell.angle_alpha   90.00
_cell.angle_beta   90.00
_cell.angle_gamma   90.00
#
_symmetry.space_group_name_H-M   'P 1'
#
loop_
_entity.id
_entity.type
_entity.pdbx_description
1 polymer ?
#
loop_
_entity_poly.entity_id
_entity_poly.type
_entity_poly.pdbx_seq_one_letter_code
_entity_poly.pdbx_strand_id
1 'polypeptide(L)'
;MSEAQPTSPVSPEADNSGDIYNPVLRTIAQSEQRAALVPGLVRALLYSGAALCISLVANGIQYWHATGVTREYFATDNGRLVRLAPTSQPAWSQSDVMNFGSMTLSEAFNLDFVHYRKQITTQAPRFSEAGFAGYVNALQASNILDTIKKEKFNLTTTIGAGCAWSVRPAPAPNRPSPLKSLSGALTPASNPAAWKSARWFPVTPQQESETHIMHIHHLIGALLIVCGTVTAADNPGWKNARSPQTGGKTAQATGNTPAGGPPPAAQLPGNLPPPGAALVQEGASLDSPLNASEIRELRGIMADNERAISAPLTSVVPRISSLTVNLSPGASLPLVRTALHNVSVVTFTDVNGSPWPQSDPPYNAAPGHFDVQFNGNMVSVTPLRAWAAGNVTVYLKGLSVPVILNITSGETDTTTLSQEIDSRLDLRIPRRGPASPVVSIPSEKIALHDATLQAFLDGVPPDDPAIRRLKFSGNVPDTTIWQHGDDLLVRSRAMLRDEFEQTLASADGTRLWKLPVTPLLTFSVNGQSVHVTPELE
;
A
#
# COMPACT_ATOMS: atom_id res chain seq x y z
N MET A 1 82.33 -97.64 -36.60
CA MET A 1 80.85 -97.59 -36.61
C MET A 1 80.48 -96.13 -36.52
N SER A 2 80.08 -95.54 -37.65
CA SER A 2 79.73 -94.12 -37.77
C SER A 2 78.22 -94.07 -37.93
N GLU A 3 77.54 -93.63 -36.87
CA GLU A 3 76.08 -93.53 -36.79
C GLU A 3 75.75 -92.04 -36.85
N ALA A 4 75.40 -91.55 -38.04
CA ALA A 4 74.99 -90.16 -38.25
C ALA A 4 73.55 -90.15 -38.78
N GLN A 5 72.67 -89.60 -37.95
CA GLN A 5 71.23 -89.50 -38.10
C GLN A 5 70.78 -88.89 -39.45
N PRO A 6 69.70 -89.42 -40.07
CA PRO A 6 69.12 -88.85 -41.27
C PRO A 6 68.23 -87.64 -40.94
N THR A 7 68.46 -86.53 -41.65
CA THR A 7 67.64 -85.33 -41.62
C THR A 7 66.30 -85.57 -42.32
N SER A 8 65.21 -85.39 -41.59
CA SER A 8 63.82 -85.58 -42.01
C SER A 8 63.40 -84.67 -43.19
N PRO A 9 62.50 -85.15 -44.06
CA PRO A 9 62.04 -84.43 -45.25
C PRO A 9 61.05 -83.29 -44.94
N VAL A 10 61.22 -82.19 -45.66
CA VAL A 10 60.36 -81.00 -45.67
C VAL A 10 58.98 -81.38 -46.21
N SER A 11 57.97 -81.32 -45.35
CA SER A 11 56.56 -81.50 -45.73
C SER A 11 56.00 -80.22 -46.36
N PRO A 12 55.10 -80.32 -47.36
CA PRO A 12 54.63 -79.19 -48.14
C PRO A 12 53.70 -78.26 -47.34
N GLU A 13 53.90 -76.97 -47.57
CA GLU A 13 53.23 -75.84 -46.94
C GLU A 13 51.71 -75.89 -47.18
N ALA A 14 50.96 -76.15 -46.11
CA ALA A 14 49.50 -76.18 -46.13
C ALA A 14 48.95 -74.76 -46.34
N ASP A 15 48.00 -74.66 -47.26
CA ASP A 15 47.23 -73.48 -47.64
C ASP A 15 46.51 -72.84 -46.43
N ASN A 16 47.20 -71.92 -45.74
CA ASN A 16 46.70 -71.18 -44.57
C ASN A 16 45.78 -69.99 -44.94
N SER A 17 45.20 -69.98 -46.13
CA SER A 17 44.31 -68.89 -46.58
C SER A 17 43.03 -68.77 -45.76
N GLY A 18 42.51 -69.90 -45.24
CA GLY A 18 41.22 -69.96 -44.52
C GLY A 18 41.25 -69.34 -43.11
N ASP A 19 42.40 -69.37 -42.43
CA ASP A 19 42.51 -68.92 -41.03
C ASP A 19 42.59 -67.40 -40.88
N ILE A 20 42.96 -66.67 -41.93
CA ILE A 20 43.05 -65.19 -41.89
C ILE A 20 41.65 -64.56 -42.04
N TYR A 21 40.74 -65.20 -42.77
CA TYR A 21 39.41 -64.65 -43.05
C TYR A 21 38.50 -64.55 -41.81
N ASN A 22 38.48 -65.59 -40.97
CA ASN A 22 37.59 -65.62 -39.80
C ASN A 22 37.89 -64.53 -38.75
N PRO A 23 39.16 -64.27 -38.37
CA PRO A 23 39.52 -63.14 -37.54
C PRO A 23 39.13 -61.80 -38.17
N VAL A 24 39.41 -61.59 -39.46
CA VAL A 24 39.10 -60.35 -40.16
C VAL A 24 37.59 -60.08 -40.16
N LEU A 25 36.77 -61.08 -40.50
CA LEU A 25 35.30 -60.97 -40.46
C LEU A 25 34.78 -60.62 -39.06
N ARG A 26 35.34 -61.23 -38.00
CA ARG A 26 35.00 -60.89 -36.62
C ARG A 26 35.40 -59.47 -36.27
N THR A 27 36.55 -58.99 -36.72
CA THR A 27 36.99 -57.60 -36.46
C THR A 27 36.12 -56.58 -37.18
N ILE A 28 35.64 -56.88 -38.40
CA ILE A 28 34.71 -56.03 -39.15
C ILE A 28 33.34 -56.00 -38.46
N ALA A 29 32.78 -57.16 -38.10
CA ALA A 29 31.50 -57.22 -37.40
C ALA A 29 31.56 -56.49 -36.04
N GLN A 30 32.68 -56.60 -35.32
CA GLN A 30 32.89 -55.87 -34.08
C GLN A 30 33.05 -54.36 -34.30
N SER A 31 33.69 -53.91 -35.39
CA SER A 31 33.84 -52.48 -35.69
C SER A 31 32.52 -51.84 -36.11
N GLU A 32 31.68 -52.55 -36.87
CA GLU A 32 30.32 -52.13 -37.22
C GLU A 32 29.42 -52.00 -35.98
N GLN A 33 29.47 -52.99 -35.08
CA GLN A 33 28.70 -52.94 -33.83
C GLN A 33 29.15 -51.77 -32.94
N ARG A 34 30.45 -51.50 -32.86
CA ARG A 34 30.98 -50.32 -32.15
C ARG A 34 30.54 -49.02 -32.82
N ALA A 35 30.58 -48.93 -34.14
CA ALA A 35 30.20 -47.74 -34.90
C ALA A 35 28.70 -47.40 -34.73
N ALA A 36 27.83 -48.40 -34.68
CA ALA A 36 26.39 -48.20 -34.47
C ALA A 36 26.05 -47.63 -33.08
N LEU A 37 26.89 -47.86 -32.07
CA LEU A 37 26.69 -47.36 -30.71
C LEU A 37 27.17 -45.91 -30.52
N VAL A 38 28.05 -45.40 -31.40
CA VAL A 38 28.65 -44.05 -31.28
C VAL A 38 27.58 -42.94 -31.25
N PRO A 39 26.59 -42.89 -32.15
CA PRO A 39 25.61 -41.79 -32.15
C PRO A 39 24.76 -41.74 -30.88
N GLY A 40 24.40 -42.92 -30.34
CA GLY A 40 23.66 -43.04 -29.09
C GLY A 40 24.47 -42.51 -27.89
N LEU A 41 25.74 -42.90 -27.81
CA LEU A 41 26.68 -42.41 -26.79
C LEU A 41 26.91 -40.90 -26.88
N VAL A 42 27.05 -40.34 -28.08
CA VAL A 42 27.23 -38.89 -28.27
C VAL A 42 25.99 -38.11 -27.80
N ARG A 43 24.78 -38.57 -28.12
CA ARG A 43 23.54 -37.93 -27.64
C ARG A 43 23.41 -38.01 -26.12
N ALA A 44 23.72 -39.17 -25.52
CA ALA A 44 23.70 -39.34 -24.07
C ALA A 44 24.70 -38.41 -23.37
N LEU A 45 25.91 -38.26 -23.92
CA LEU A 45 26.91 -37.31 -23.43
C LEU A 45 26.43 -35.87 -23.50
N LEU A 46 25.81 -35.45 -24.61
CA LEU A 46 25.23 -34.10 -24.74
C LEU A 46 24.12 -33.83 -23.72
N TYR A 47 23.20 -34.77 -23.52
CA TYR A 47 22.14 -34.63 -22.50
C TYR A 47 22.71 -34.58 -21.09
N SER A 48 23.69 -35.43 -20.77
CA SER A 48 24.36 -35.42 -19.46
C SER A 48 25.11 -34.10 -19.20
N GLY A 49 25.74 -33.53 -20.23
CA GLY A 49 26.39 -32.22 -20.16
C GLY A 49 25.40 -31.09 -19.89
N ALA A 50 24.25 -31.08 -20.59
CA ALA A 50 23.20 -30.09 -20.36
C ALA A 50 22.62 -30.18 -18.93
N ALA A 51 22.35 -31.39 -18.44
CA ALA A 51 21.87 -31.62 -17.08
C ALA A 51 22.88 -31.13 -16.02
N LEU A 52 24.18 -31.32 -16.27
CA LEU A 52 25.24 -30.86 -15.38
C LEU A 52 25.33 -29.32 -15.35
N CYS A 53 25.19 -28.64 -16.50
CA CYS A 53 25.13 -27.17 -16.55
C CYS A 53 23.95 -26.61 -15.75
N ILE A 54 22.75 -27.21 -15.87
CA ILE A 54 21.57 -26.80 -15.11
C ILE A 54 21.80 -26.97 -13.60
N SER A 55 22.42 -28.09 -13.19
CA SER A 55 22.77 -28.36 -11.80
C SER A 55 23.78 -27.34 -11.24
N LEU A 56 24.80 -26.96 -12.01
CA LEU A 56 25.77 -25.94 -11.59
C LEU A 56 25.12 -24.56 -11.39
N VAL A 57 24.21 -24.16 -12.27
CA VAL A 57 23.46 -22.90 -12.12
C VAL A 57 22.58 -22.92 -10.87
N ALA A 58 21.87 -24.03 -10.62
CA ALA A 58 21.05 -24.18 -9.43
C ALA A 58 21.88 -24.10 -8.14
N ASN A 59 23.07 -24.72 -8.10
CA ASN A 59 24.00 -24.62 -6.98
C ASN A 59 24.51 -23.18 -6.77
N GLY A 60 24.81 -22.46 -7.86
CA GLY A 60 25.22 -21.06 -7.80
C GLY A 60 24.14 -20.14 -7.21
N ILE A 61 22.88 -20.34 -7.61
CA ILE A 61 21.72 -19.60 -7.06
C ILE A 61 21.57 -19.89 -5.56
N GLN A 62 21.64 -21.15 -5.15
CA GLN A 62 21.56 -21.53 -3.73
C GLN A 62 22.70 -20.91 -2.91
N TYR A 63 23.93 -20.89 -3.44
CA TYR A 63 25.07 -20.26 -2.78
C TYR A 63 24.90 -18.73 -2.63
N TRP A 64 24.36 -18.05 -3.66
CA TRP A 64 24.03 -16.64 -3.55
C TRP A 64 23.02 -16.40 -2.43
N HIS A 65 21.93 -17.15 -2.41
CA HIS A 65 20.92 -17.01 -1.36
C HIS A 65 21.47 -17.30 0.05
N ALA A 66 22.40 -18.25 0.19
CA ALA A 66 23.02 -18.57 1.48
C ALA A 66 24.02 -17.51 1.98
N THR A 67 24.70 -16.79 1.08
CA THR A 67 25.71 -15.77 1.46
C THR A 67 25.10 -14.41 1.79
N GLY A 68 23.91 -14.10 1.28
CA GLY A 68 23.22 -12.82 1.49
C GLY A 68 22.49 -12.64 2.83
N VAL A 69 22.61 -13.56 3.79
CA VAL A 69 21.82 -13.50 5.04
C VAL A 69 22.36 -12.42 5.98
N THR A 70 21.63 -11.30 6.09
CA THR A 70 21.85 -10.27 7.11
C THR A 70 21.55 -10.84 8.49
N ARG A 71 22.55 -10.91 9.37
CA ARG A 71 22.40 -11.39 10.74
C ARG A 71 21.83 -10.28 11.62
N GLU A 72 20.61 -10.45 12.11
CA GLU A 72 20.00 -9.54 13.07
C GLU A 72 20.40 -9.93 14.51
N TYR A 73 20.93 -8.97 15.28
CA TYR A 73 21.30 -9.19 16.68
C TYR A 73 20.22 -8.63 17.61
N PHE A 74 19.80 -9.45 18.57
CA PHE A 74 18.90 -9.09 19.65
C PHE A 74 19.64 -9.13 20.99
N ALA A 75 19.45 -8.10 21.82
CA ALA A 75 19.70 -8.17 23.25
C ALA A 75 18.38 -8.46 23.97
N THR A 76 18.46 -8.89 25.23
CA THR A 76 17.31 -8.94 26.11
C THR A 76 17.47 -7.88 27.20
N ASP A 77 16.46 -7.04 27.37
CA ASP A 77 16.31 -6.16 28.53
C ASP A 77 15.05 -6.60 29.29
N ASN A 78 15.21 -7.01 30.56
CA ASN A 78 14.15 -7.55 31.43
C ASN A 78 13.21 -8.58 30.75
N GLY A 79 13.79 -9.54 30.02
CA GLY A 79 13.02 -10.60 29.34
C GLY A 79 12.36 -10.20 28.02
N ARG A 80 12.44 -8.93 27.60
CA ARG A 80 11.98 -8.46 26.29
C ARG A 80 13.14 -8.47 25.30
N LEU A 81 12.93 -9.04 24.12
CA LEU A 81 13.89 -8.96 23.01
C LEU A 81 13.92 -7.50 22.50
N VAL A 82 15.10 -6.88 22.55
CA VAL A 82 15.38 -5.53 22.06
C VAL A 82 16.43 -5.64 20.96
N ARG A 83 16.11 -5.12 19.76
CA ARG A 83 17.04 -5.12 18.62
C ARG A 83 18.23 -4.20 18.92
N LEU A 84 19.45 -4.73 18.83
CA LEU A 84 20.65 -3.91 18.89
C LEU A 84 20.89 -3.33 17.49
N ALA A 85 20.75 -2.01 17.35
CA ALA A 85 21.15 -1.32 16.13
C ALA A 85 22.69 -1.19 16.11
N PRO A 86 23.36 -1.42 14.97
CA PRO A 86 24.81 -1.19 14.86
C PRO A 86 25.13 0.30 15.03
N THR A 87 26.19 0.63 15.77
CA THR A 87 26.63 2.02 16.05
C THR A 87 26.95 2.83 14.79
N SER A 88 27.17 2.18 13.63
CA SER A 88 27.38 2.84 12.35
C SER A 88 26.11 3.42 11.73
N GLN A 89 24.94 3.08 12.26
CA GLN A 89 23.64 3.54 11.76
C GLN A 89 22.86 4.26 12.87
N PRO A 90 22.07 5.29 12.53
CA PRO A 90 21.21 5.95 13.50
C PRO A 90 20.19 4.94 14.07
N ALA A 91 20.23 4.74 15.38
CA ALA A 91 19.35 3.79 16.06
C ALA A 91 17.88 4.26 16.13
N TRP A 92 17.64 5.57 15.98
CA TRP A 92 16.31 6.18 15.97
C TRP A 92 16.14 7.05 14.74
N SER A 93 14.89 7.15 14.26
CA SER A 93 14.57 8.07 13.17
C SER A 93 14.64 9.52 13.66
N GLN A 94 14.85 10.45 12.72
CA GLN A 94 14.85 11.90 13.03
C GLN A 94 13.55 12.33 13.71
N SER A 95 12.41 11.81 13.24
CA SER A 95 11.09 12.09 13.80
C SER A 95 10.96 11.62 15.24
N ASP A 96 11.48 10.43 15.57
CA ASP A 96 11.46 9.91 16.94
C ASP A 96 12.30 10.79 17.88
N VAL A 97 13.46 11.26 17.43
CA VAL A 97 14.34 12.15 18.20
C VAL A 97 13.68 13.52 18.44
N MET A 98 13.03 14.08 17.41
CA MET A 98 12.28 15.35 17.54
C MET A 98 11.10 15.22 18.51
N ASN A 99 10.35 14.12 18.41
CA ASN A 99 9.24 13.83 19.31
C ASN A 99 9.72 13.66 20.75
N PHE A 100 10.82 12.92 20.96
CA PHE A 100 11.43 12.77 22.28
C PHE A 100 11.81 14.13 22.88
N GLY A 101 12.47 15.01 22.12
CA GLY A 101 12.86 16.33 22.58
C GLY A 101 11.66 17.21 22.94
N SER A 102 10.66 17.29 22.06
CA SER A 102 9.45 18.10 22.28
C SER A 102 8.65 17.63 23.50
N MET A 103 8.42 16.32 23.62
CA MET A 103 7.70 15.74 24.77
C MET A 103 8.44 15.96 26.08
N THR A 104 9.76 15.73 26.09
CA THR A 104 10.59 15.89 27.28
C THR A 104 10.59 17.33 27.76
N LEU A 105 10.75 18.30 26.86
CA LEU A 105 10.71 19.71 27.21
C LEU A 105 9.30 20.13 27.68
N SER A 106 8.25 19.64 27.03
CA SER A 106 6.87 20.04 27.35
C SER A 106 6.50 19.58 28.74
N GLU A 107 6.80 18.33 29.08
CA GLU A 107 6.55 17.79 30.41
C GLU A 107 7.49 18.38 31.48
N ALA A 108 8.76 18.65 31.15
CA ALA A 108 9.71 19.23 32.10
C ALA A 108 9.38 20.68 32.49
N PHE A 109 8.72 21.44 31.63
CA PHE A 109 8.38 22.84 31.90
C PHE A 109 6.87 23.05 32.13
N ASN A 110 6.08 21.99 32.22
CA ASN A 110 4.71 22.03 32.72
C ASN A 110 4.70 21.61 34.19
N LEU A 111 4.88 22.58 35.08
CA LEU A 111 5.02 22.35 36.51
C LEU A 111 3.84 22.96 37.27
N ASP A 112 3.25 22.24 38.22
CA ASP A 112 2.20 22.76 39.09
C ASP A 112 2.65 22.96 40.54
N PHE A 113 2.06 23.93 41.23
CA PHE A 113 2.41 24.28 42.59
C PHE A 113 2.38 23.09 43.57
N VAL A 114 1.46 22.14 43.38
CA VAL A 114 1.25 21.03 44.31
C VAL A 114 2.26 19.90 44.06
N HIS A 115 2.55 19.59 42.79
CA HIS A 115 3.33 18.40 42.42
C HIS A 115 4.67 18.70 41.75
N TYR A 116 5.12 19.95 41.66
CA TYR A 116 6.34 20.34 40.92
C TYR A 116 7.56 19.48 41.27
N ARG A 117 7.76 19.13 42.56
CA ARG A 117 8.89 18.28 42.99
C ARG A 117 8.83 16.90 42.35
N LYS A 118 7.66 16.26 42.38
CA LYS A 118 7.43 14.94 41.80
C LYS A 118 7.59 15.01 40.28
N GLN A 119 7.02 16.04 39.64
CA GLN A 119 7.14 16.26 38.20
C GLN A 119 8.60 16.38 37.76
N ILE A 120 9.38 17.24 38.42
CA ILE A 120 10.83 17.38 38.16
C ILE A 120 11.55 16.05 38.30
N THR A 121 11.37 15.33 39.42
CA THR A 121 12.06 14.04 39.63
C THR A 121 11.61 12.94 38.66
N THR A 122 10.36 12.98 38.18
CA THR A 122 9.83 12.00 37.21
C THR A 122 10.52 12.14 35.85
N GLN A 123 11.03 13.33 35.52
CA GLN A 123 11.77 13.56 34.28
C GLN A 123 13.22 13.06 34.33
N ALA A 124 13.77 12.70 35.50
CA ALA A 124 15.18 12.31 35.64
C ALA A 124 15.63 11.20 34.67
N PRO A 125 14.86 10.12 34.41
CA PRO A 125 15.28 9.07 33.46
C PRO A 125 15.39 9.53 32.00
N ARG A 126 14.80 10.68 31.64
CA ARG A 126 14.90 11.25 30.29
C ARG A 126 16.17 12.08 30.08
N PHE A 127 16.91 12.40 31.15
CA PHE A 127 18.15 13.17 31.09
C PHE A 127 19.34 12.28 31.46
N SER A 128 20.52 12.66 30.97
CA SER A 128 21.76 12.19 31.59
C SER A 128 21.89 12.78 32.99
N GLU A 129 22.69 12.17 33.86
CA GLU A 129 22.90 12.66 35.24
C GLU A 129 23.35 14.13 35.27
N ALA A 130 24.32 14.51 34.42
CA ALA A 130 24.77 15.89 34.27
C ALA A 130 23.69 16.80 33.65
N GLY A 131 22.92 16.30 32.68
CA GLY A 131 21.83 17.06 32.05
C GLY A 131 20.70 17.36 33.02
N PHE A 132 20.34 16.41 33.88
CA PHE A 132 19.32 16.58 34.90
C PHE A 132 19.74 17.61 35.95
N ALA A 133 20.99 17.53 36.43
CA ALA A 133 21.55 18.53 37.33
C ALA A 133 21.52 19.94 36.72
N GLY A 134 21.88 20.07 35.43
CA GLY A 134 21.79 21.33 34.69
C GLY A 134 20.37 21.87 34.60
N TYR A 135 19.37 21.02 34.32
CA TYR A 135 17.96 21.38 34.28
C TYR A 135 17.44 21.89 35.64
N VAL A 136 17.72 21.16 36.72
CA VAL A 136 17.30 21.57 38.08
C VAL A 136 17.95 22.91 38.48
N ASN A 137 19.25 23.07 38.19
CA ASN A 137 19.96 24.32 38.44
C ASN A 137 19.38 25.51 37.65
N ALA A 138 18.98 25.29 36.39
CA ALA A 138 18.37 26.32 35.56
C ALA A 138 16.99 26.76 36.08
N LEU A 139 16.16 25.82 36.57
CA LEU A 139 14.89 26.15 37.20
C LEU A 139 15.05 26.98 38.49
N GLN A 140 16.11 26.71 39.25
CA GLN A 140 16.42 27.46 40.46
C GLN A 140 17.00 28.86 40.13
N ALA A 141 17.94 28.94 39.19
CA ALA A 141 18.58 30.20 38.79
C ALA A 141 17.63 31.17 38.08
N SER A 142 16.58 30.67 37.41
CA SER A 142 15.57 31.48 36.73
C SER A 142 14.47 32.02 37.66
N ASN A 143 14.56 31.77 38.97
CA ASN A 143 13.52 32.07 39.95
C ASN A 143 12.15 31.39 39.70
N ILE A 144 12.04 30.49 38.71
CA ILE A 144 10.79 29.78 38.38
C ILE A 144 10.30 28.97 39.59
N LEU A 145 11.20 28.25 40.27
CA LEU A 145 10.82 27.46 41.46
C LEU A 145 10.34 28.36 42.61
N ASP A 146 10.91 29.55 42.73
CA ASP A 146 10.51 30.53 43.73
C ASP A 146 9.12 31.09 43.43
N THR A 147 8.85 31.44 42.16
CA THR A 147 7.53 31.88 41.70
C THR A 147 6.47 30.79 41.89
N ILE A 148 6.76 29.54 41.51
CA ILE A 148 5.85 28.41 41.73
C ILE A 148 5.58 28.24 43.23
N LYS A 149 6.62 28.22 44.07
CA LYS A 149 6.50 27.92 45.51
C LYS A 149 5.86 29.05 46.32
N LYS A 150 6.25 30.31 46.08
CA LYS A 150 5.84 31.48 46.88
C LYS A 150 4.50 32.03 46.40
N GLU A 151 4.34 32.20 45.09
CA GLU A 151 3.13 32.78 44.49
C GLU A 151 2.06 31.72 44.17
N LYS A 152 2.36 30.43 44.41
CA LYS A 152 1.48 29.29 44.13
C LYS A 152 1.05 29.20 42.67
N PHE A 153 1.95 29.57 41.75
CA PHE A 153 1.69 29.54 40.32
C PHE A 153 2.01 28.20 39.68
N ASN A 154 1.34 27.93 38.57
CA ASN A 154 1.64 26.83 37.68
C ASN A 154 2.38 27.38 36.46
N LEU A 155 3.43 26.68 36.03
CA LEU A 155 4.15 26.96 34.81
C LEU A 155 3.57 26.09 33.70
N THR A 156 3.21 26.72 32.58
CA THR A 156 2.89 26.00 31.34
C THR A 156 3.74 26.53 30.19
N THR A 157 4.35 25.65 29.42
CA THR A 157 5.11 26.03 28.23
C THR A 157 4.56 25.39 26.97
N THR A 158 4.70 26.12 25.86
CA THR A 158 4.41 25.62 24.52
C THR A 158 5.71 25.58 23.74
N ILE A 159 6.09 24.41 23.24
CA ILE A 159 7.31 24.23 22.45
C ILE A 159 6.94 24.21 20.98
N GLY A 160 7.44 25.19 20.23
CA GLY A 160 7.33 25.21 18.78
C GLY A 160 8.21 24.15 18.12
N ALA A 161 8.01 23.94 16.82
CA ALA A 161 8.86 23.05 16.03
C ALA A 161 10.30 23.59 15.98
N GLY A 162 11.19 23.02 16.80
CA GLY A 162 12.61 23.36 16.85
C GLY A 162 13.49 22.37 16.09
N CYS A 163 14.69 22.81 15.69
CA CYS A 163 15.72 21.97 15.10
C CYS A 163 16.68 21.47 16.21
N ALA A 164 16.89 20.16 16.32
CA ALA A 164 17.88 19.60 17.23
C ALA A 164 19.22 19.37 16.49
N TRP A 165 20.30 19.99 16.96
CA TRP A 165 21.64 19.78 16.42
C TRP A 165 22.46 18.91 17.36
N SER A 166 23.07 17.83 16.86
CA SER A 166 24.07 17.11 17.64
C SER A 166 25.38 17.91 17.65
N VAL A 167 25.73 18.53 18.77
CA VAL A 167 27.08 19.06 18.96
C VAL A 167 28.00 17.87 19.21
N ARG A 168 28.81 17.47 18.23
CA ARG A 168 29.94 16.58 18.52
C ARG A 168 30.87 17.34 19.47
N PRO A 169 31.19 16.81 20.67
CA PRO A 169 32.24 17.41 21.48
C PRO A 169 33.50 17.48 20.61
N ALA A 170 34.13 18.67 20.54
CA ALA A 170 35.45 18.78 19.91
C ALA A 170 36.38 17.71 20.55
N PRO A 171 37.20 17.00 19.76
CA PRO A 171 38.06 15.96 20.30
C PRO A 171 38.97 16.58 21.36
N ALA A 172 38.87 16.09 22.60
CA ALA A 172 39.81 16.48 23.65
C ALA A 172 41.23 16.15 23.15
N PRO A 173 42.20 17.10 23.21
CA PRO A 173 43.53 16.85 22.72
C PRO A 173 44.15 15.69 23.51
N ASN A 174 44.50 14.62 22.79
CA ASN A 174 45.34 13.49 23.20
C ASN A 174 45.45 13.28 24.71
N ARG A 175 44.42 12.72 25.36
CA ARG A 175 44.63 12.02 26.63
C ARG A 175 44.82 10.53 26.29
N PRO A 176 46.06 9.98 26.40
CA PRO A 176 46.33 8.61 26.03
C PRO A 176 45.55 7.69 26.96
N SER A 177 44.83 6.72 26.39
CA SER A 177 44.07 5.71 27.12
C SER A 177 44.99 4.96 28.08
N PRO A 178 44.88 5.12 29.41
CA PRO A 178 45.52 4.19 30.32
C PRO A 178 44.48 3.10 30.59
N LEU A 179 44.70 1.95 29.95
CA LEU A 179 44.42 0.69 30.62
C LEU A 179 45.01 0.76 32.04
N LYS A 180 44.16 0.74 33.07
CA LYS A 180 44.30 -0.03 34.34
C LYS A 180 43.63 0.68 35.52
N SER A 181 42.86 -0.12 36.22
CA SER A 181 42.57 -0.07 37.66
C SER A 181 42.06 1.25 38.24
N LEU A 182 40.74 1.35 38.40
CA LEU A 182 40.16 1.96 39.58
C LEU A 182 39.20 0.95 40.21
N SER A 183 39.81 0.05 40.96
CA SER A 183 39.22 -0.58 42.13
C SER A 183 38.91 0.52 43.14
N GLY A 184 37.65 0.67 43.56
CA GLY A 184 37.33 1.58 44.67
C GLY A 184 35.94 2.16 44.62
N ALA A 185 35.02 1.46 45.29
CA ALA A 185 33.90 1.98 46.08
C ALA A 185 33.00 3.07 45.46
N LEU A 186 31.72 2.71 45.25
CA LEU A 186 30.60 3.29 46.00
C LEU A 186 29.37 2.37 45.88
N THR A 187 28.71 2.24 47.00
CA THR A 187 27.85 1.14 47.47
C THR A 187 26.41 1.15 46.93
N PRO A 188 25.67 0.03 47.03
CA PRO A 188 24.48 -0.26 46.24
C PRO A 188 23.18 0.13 46.95
N ALA A 189 22.20 0.61 46.18
CA ALA A 189 20.81 0.70 46.61
C ALA A 189 19.88 0.11 45.53
N SER A 190 19.00 -0.80 45.99
CA SER A 190 17.85 -1.40 45.33
C SER A 190 18.07 -2.33 44.11
N ASN A 191 18.20 -3.61 44.47
CA ASN A 191 17.67 -4.83 43.82
C ASN A 191 18.34 -5.36 42.53
N PRO A 192 19.39 -6.20 42.67
CA PRO A 192 20.01 -6.96 41.58
C PRO A 192 19.41 -8.36 41.50
N ALA A 193 18.51 -8.61 40.55
CA ALA A 193 18.03 -9.99 40.28
C ALA A 193 17.74 -10.34 38.82
N ALA A 194 17.71 -9.40 37.87
CA ALA A 194 17.22 -9.73 36.51
C ALA A 194 18.30 -10.00 35.44
N TRP A 195 19.60 -9.77 35.70
CA TRP A 195 20.59 -9.63 34.62
C TRP A 195 21.62 -10.78 34.51
N LYS A 196 21.56 -11.82 35.35
CA LYS A 196 22.51 -12.96 35.30
C LYS A 196 21.96 -14.25 34.66
N SER A 197 20.77 -14.24 34.08
CA SER A 197 20.18 -15.43 33.43
C SER A 197 19.75 -15.18 31.99
N ALA A 198 20.62 -14.60 31.16
CA ALA A 198 20.49 -14.68 29.71
C ALA A 198 21.38 -15.83 29.20
N ARG A 199 20.80 -17.04 29.06
CA ARG A 199 21.44 -18.14 28.34
C ARG A 199 20.96 -18.12 26.89
N TRP A 200 21.92 -18.12 25.98
CA TRP A 200 21.73 -18.13 24.54
C TRP A 200 21.27 -19.52 24.09
N PHE A 201 20.08 -19.63 23.51
CA PHE A 201 19.65 -20.84 22.80
C PHE A 201 19.66 -20.55 21.30
N PRO A 202 20.53 -21.21 20.50
CA PRO A 202 20.41 -21.19 19.05
C PRO A 202 19.15 -21.96 18.65
N VAL A 203 18.23 -21.29 17.95
CA VAL A 203 17.07 -21.93 17.33
C VAL A 203 17.54 -22.65 16.07
N THR A 204 17.69 -23.96 16.14
CA THR A 204 17.87 -24.79 14.93
C THR A 204 16.49 -25.02 14.29
N PRO A 205 16.32 -24.82 12.97
CA PRO A 205 15.03 -25.02 12.30
C PRO A 205 14.56 -26.48 12.47
N GLN A 206 13.31 -26.64 12.87
CA GLN A 206 12.64 -27.94 12.98
C GLN A 206 12.61 -28.62 11.60
N GLN A 207 13.22 -29.79 11.53
CA GLN A 207 13.29 -30.64 10.36
C GLN A 207 12.02 -31.49 10.31
N GLU A 208 11.06 -31.07 9.50
CA GLU A 208 9.78 -31.75 9.31
C GLU A 208 10.01 -33.07 8.55
N SER A 209 9.69 -34.18 9.23
CA SER A 209 9.82 -35.53 8.75
C SER A 209 8.61 -35.92 7.90
N GLU A 210 8.72 -35.81 6.58
CA GLU A 210 7.80 -36.50 5.65
C GLU A 210 8.60 -37.39 4.70
N THR A 211 9.03 -38.53 5.25
CA THR A 211 9.23 -39.75 4.47
C THR A 211 7.87 -40.41 4.29
N HIS A 212 7.31 -40.47 3.08
CA HIS A 212 6.61 -41.66 2.55
C HIS A 212 6.24 -41.45 1.06
N ILE A 213 6.91 -42.24 0.23
CA ILE A 213 6.41 -42.79 -1.05
C ILE A 213 6.50 -41.86 -2.27
N MET A 214 7.74 -41.76 -2.73
CA MET A 214 8.15 -41.94 -4.12
C MET A 214 7.37 -43.12 -4.76
N HIS A 215 6.46 -42.86 -5.69
CA HIS A 215 6.12 -43.67 -6.88
C HIS A 215 4.93 -43.03 -7.62
N ILE A 216 5.22 -42.24 -8.67
CA ILE A 216 4.60 -42.33 -10.00
C ILE A 216 5.21 -41.18 -10.82
N HIS A 217 6.05 -41.60 -11.76
CA HIS A 217 6.79 -40.75 -12.66
C HIS A 217 5.86 -40.06 -13.67
N HIS A 218 6.21 -38.81 -13.96
CA HIS A 218 6.20 -38.18 -15.29
C HIS A 218 5.06 -38.53 -16.25
N LEU A 219 4.03 -37.67 -16.34
CA LEU A 219 3.20 -37.62 -17.55
C LEU A 219 2.47 -36.30 -17.86
N ILE A 220 2.91 -35.15 -17.33
CA ILE A 220 2.47 -33.85 -17.89
C ILE A 220 3.67 -32.90 -17.91
N GLY A 221 4.53 -33.12 -18.90
CA GLY A 221 5.71 -32.29 -19.19
C GLY A 221 5.85 -32.13 -20.69
N ALA A 222 4.84 -31.56 -21.35
CA ALA A 222 4.94 -31.08 -22.73
C ALA A 222 3.71 -30.24 -23.11
N LEU A 223 3.62 -28.99 -22.65
CA LEU A 223 3.18 -27.87 -23.51
C LEU A 223 3.34 -26.54 -22.75
N LEU A 224 4.05 -25.60 -23.39
CA LEU A 224 4.09 -24.14 -23.20
C LEU A 224 5.52 -23.60 -22.97
N ILE A 225 6.28 -23.68 -24.05
CA ILE A 225 7.21 -22.62 -24.44
C ILE A 225 6.34 -21.52 -25.05
N VAL A 226 6.43 -20.29 -24.52
CA VAL A 226 6.44 -18.98 -25.22
C VAL A 226 5.96 -17.87 -24.25
N CYS A 227 6.79 -16.84 -24.14
CA CYS A 227 6.57 -15.52 -23.54
C CYS A 227 6.58 -15.41 -22.00
N GLY A 228 7.78 -15.39 -21.44
CA GLY A 228 8.06 -14.57 -20.26
C GLY A 228 8.14 -13.11 -20.68
N THR A 229 7.03 -12.37 -20.61
CA THR A 229 7.11 -10.92 -20.47
C THR A 229 7.52 -10.61 -19.04
N VAL A 230 8.72 -10.06 -18.97
CA VAL A 230 9.32 -9.21 -17.95
C VAL A 230 8.37 -8.80 -16.82
N THR A 231 8.82 -9.12 -15.61
CA THR A 231 8.35 -8.67 -14.30
C THR A 231 7.74 -7.27 -14.34
N ALA A 232 6.43 -7.17 -14.06
CA ALA A 232 5.83 -5.92 -13.66
C ALA A 232 6.64 -5.38 -12.46
N ALA A 233 7.25 -4.21 -12.65
CA ALA A 233 7.84 -3.46 -11.57
C ALA A 233 6.78 -3.27 -10.48
N ASP A 234 7.16 -3.56 -9.23
CA ASP A 234 6.33 -3.34 -8.05
C ASP A 234 5.77 -1.91 -8.07
N ASN A 235 4.47 -1.75 -8.35
CA ASN A 235 3.77 -0.48 -8.15
C ASN A 235 3.69 -0.25 -6.62
N PRO A 236 4.43 0.70 -6.02
CA PRO A 236 4.58 0.71 -4.55
C PRO A 236 3.34 1.20 -3.79
N GLY A 237 2.27 1.62 -4.47
CA GLY A 237 1.09 2.21 -3.83
C GLY A 237 0.01 1.19 -3.49
N TRP A 238 -0.56 0.57 -4.52
CA TRP A 238 -1.78 -0.21 -4.40
C TRP A 238 -1.50 -1.71 -4.44
N LYS A 239 -1.99 -2.42 -3.43
CA LYS A 239 -1.85 -3.87 -3.26
C LYS A 239 -3.21 -4.52 -3.17
N ASN A 240 -3.31 -5.78 -3.58
CA ASN A 240 -4.56 -6.52 -3.52
C ASN A 240 -4.94 -6.89 -2.08
N ALA A 241 -6.23 -6.82 -1.76
CA ALA A 241 -6.78 -7.39 -0.54
C ALA A 241 -6.57 -8.91 -0.48
N ARG A 242 -6.57 -9.46 0.73
CA ARG A 242 -6.68 -10.92 0.91
C ARG A 242 -8.08 -11.37 0.51
N SER A 243 -8.16 -12.53 -0.12
CA SER A 243 -9.42 -13.14 -0.54
C SER A 243 -9.43 -14.63 -0.22
N PRO A 244 -10.61 -15.29 -0.14
CA PRO A 244 -10.70 -16.74 -0.08
C PRO A 244 -9.95 -17.39 -1.25
N GLN A 245 -9.13 -18.41 -0.97
CA GLN A 245 -8.48 -19.21 -2.02
C GLN A 245 -9.52 -20.09 -2.73
N THR A 246 -9.96 -19.70 -3.92
CA THR A 246 -10.84 -20.53 -4.76
C THR A 246 -10.01 -21.35 -5.73
N GLY A 247 -10.04 -22.69 -5.60
CA GLY A 247 -9.43 -23.61 -6.54
C GLY A 247 -10.11 -23.57 -7.92
N GLY A 248 -9.29 -23.41 -8.96
CA GLY A 248 -9.46 -23.77 -10.38
C GLY A 248 -10.85 -23.83 -11.02
N LYS A 249 -11.03 -23.09 -12.14
CA LYS A 249 -11.15 -23.64 -13.50
C LYS A 249 -11.33 -22.51 -14.53
N THR A 250 -10.41 -22.48 -15.49
CA THR A 250 -10.38 -21.61 -16.67
C THR A 250 -11.49 -21.98 -17.66
N ALA A 251 -12.40 -21.03 -17.92
CA ALA A 251 -13.35 -21.10 -19.03
C ALA A 251 -12.73 -20.39 -20.24
N GLN A 252 -12.46 -21.15 -21.30
CA GLN A 252 -11.89 -20.66 -22.56
C GLN A 252 -13.04 -20.58 -23.57
N ALA A 253 -13.42 -19.34 -23.92
CA ALA A 253 -14.44 -19.05 -24.92
C ALA A 253 -13.87 -19.22 -26.33
N THR A 254 -14.54 -20.05 -27.13
CA THR A 254 -14.32 -20.24 -28.57
C THR A 254 -15.33 -19.39 -29.35
N GLY A 255 -14.84 -18.55 -30.25
CA GLY A 255 -15.65 -17.78 -31.20
C GLY A 255 -14.93 -17.70 -32.54
N ASN A 256 -15.46 -18.41 -33.54
CA ASN A 256 -14.93 -18.53 -34.90
C ASN A 256 -15.87 -17.87 -35.92
N THR A 257 -15.27 -17.51 -37.06
CA THR A 257 -15.84 -17.36 -38.43
C THR A 257 -16.67 -16.11 -38.76
N PRO A 258 -16.87 -15.77 -40.06
CA PRO A 258 -15.92 -15.75 -41.20
C PRO A 258 -16.05 -14.48 -42.08
N ALA A 259 -14.98 -14.08 -42.79
CA ALA A 259 -15.02 -13.00 -43.80
C ALA A 259 -14.79 -13.58 -45.22
N GLY A 260 -15.83 -13.48 -46.07
CA GLY A 260 -15.82 -13.87 -47.47
C GLY A 260 -15.19 -12.80 -48.38
N GLY A 261 -14.44 -13.26 -49.39
CA GLY A 261 -13.70 -12.42 -50.32
C GLY A 261 -14.54 -11.84 -51.47
N PRO A 262 -14.08 -10.75 -52.11
CA PRO A 262 -14.83 -10.02 -53.12
C PRO A 262 -14.64 -10.59 -54.54
N PRO A 263 -15.67 -10.52 -55.41
CA PRO A 263 -15.61 -11.02 -56.79
C PRO A 263 -14.94 -10.03 -57.77
N PRO A 264 -14.40 -10.50 -58.91
CA PRO A 264 -13.56 -9.71 -59.82
C PRO A 264 -14.38 -8.84 -60.79
N ALA A 265 -13.90 -7.61 -61.02
CA ALA A 265 -14.52 -6.62 -61.91
C ALA A 265 -14.27 -6.95 -63.39
N ALA A 266 -15.35 -7.08 -64.17
CA ALA A 266 -15.31 -7.19 -65.63
C ALA A 266 -15.30 -5.80 -66.27
N GLN A 267 -14.32 -5.55 -67.15
CA GLN A 267 -14.14 -4.27 -67.84
C GLN A 267 -15.06 -4.19 -69.06
N LEU A 268 -15.99 -3.22 -69.06
CA LEU A 268 -16.86 -2.91 -70.19
C LEU A 268 -16.15 -1.94 -71.17
N PRO A 269 -16.01 -2.28 -72.47
CA PRO A 269 -15.43 -1.42 -73.48
C PRO A 269 -16.52 -0.59 -74.20
N GLY A 270 -16.42 0.75 -74.12
CA GLY A 270 -17.26 1.66 -74.90
C GLY A 270 -17.00 3.13 -74.58
N ASN A 271 -16.71 3.94 -75.60
CA ASN A 271 -16.47 5.38 -75.46
C ASN A 271 -17.74 6.10 -74.97
N LEU A 272 -17.68 6.66 -73.76
CA LEU A 272 -18.77 7.43 -73.17
C LEU A 272 -18.92 8.80 -73.87
N PRO A 273 -20.13 9.19 -74.30
CA PRO A 273 -20.40 10.51 -74.88
C PRO A 273 -20.30 11.63 -73.82
N PRO A 274 -19.93 12.86 -74.22
CA PRO A 274 -19.63 13.95 -73.29
C PRO A 274 -20.89 14.39 -72.52
N PRO A 275 -20.87 14.38 -71.17
CA PRO A 275 -22.03 14.69 -70.35
C PRO A 275 -22.30 16.20 -70.36
N GLY A 276 -23.32 16.63 -71.10
CA GLY A 276 -23.90 17.96 -70.91
C GLY A 276 -24.51 18.05 -69.50
N ALA A 277 -24.24 19.14 -68.78
CA ALA A 277 -24.50 19.33 -67.35
C ALA A 277 -25.92 18.95 -66.86
N ALA A 278 -26.93 18.98 -67.74
CA ALA A 278 -28.29 18.55 -67.41
C ALA A 278 -28.39 17.08 -66.98
N LEU A 279 -27.61 16.18 -67.59
CA LEU A 279 -27.56 14.76 -67.20
C LEU A 279 -26.87 14.54 -65.86
N VAL A 280 -26.00 15.45 -65.44
CA VAL A 280 -25.28 15.34 -64.15
C VAL A 280 -26.26 15.56 -62.99
N GLN A 281 -27.19 16.51 -63.13
CA GLN A 281 -28.20 16.78 -62.10
C GLN A 281 -29.24 15.65 -62.01
N GLU A 282 -29.73 15.18 -63.16
CA GLU A 282 -30.68 14.05 -63.27
C GLU A 282 -30.04 12.74 -62.76
N GLY A 283 -28.80 12.47 -63.15
CA GLY A 283 -28.02 11.32 -62.68
C GLY A 283 -27.72 11.39 -61.18
N ALA A 284 -27.43 12.58 -60.64
CA ALA A 284 -27.23 12.76 -59.21
C ALA A 284 -28.50 12.50 -58.38
N SER A 285 -29.69 12.81 -58.93
CA SER A 285 -30.96 12.44 -58.29
C SER A 285 -31.32 10.96 -58.39
N LEU A 286 -30.75 10.23 -59.37
CA LEU A 286 -30.97 8.79 -59.55
C LEU A 286 -29.97 7.94 -58.74
N ASP A 287 -28.73 8.40 -58.55
CA ASP A 287 -27.63 7.63 -57.93
C ASP A 287 -27.54 7.82 -56.40
N SER A 288 -28.14 8.88 -55.86
CA SER A 288 -28.26 9.09 -54.42
C SER A 288 -29.74 9.14 -54.03
N PRO A 289 -30.34 8.02 -53.55
CA PRO A 289 -31.77 7.98 -53.22
C PRO A 289 -32.14 8.91 -52.06
N LEU A 290 -31.13 9.32 -51.27
CA LEU A 290 -31.30 10.28 -50.19
C LEU A 290 -30.61 11.59 -50.56
N ASN A 291 -31.35 12.68 -50.53
CA ASN A 291 -30.82 14.04 -50.61
C ASN A 291 -30.14 14.43 -49.27
N ALA A 292 -29.45 15.58 -49.26
CA ALA A 292 -28.70 16.00 -48.08
C ALA A 292 -29.57 16.21 -46.82
N SER A 293 -30.86 16.58 -46.95
CA SER A 293 -31.78 16.67 -45.81
C SER A 293 -32.09 15.29 -45.23
N GLU A 294 -32.39 14.32 -46.08
CA GLU A 294 -32.71 12.95 -45.67
C GLU A 294 -31.48 12.26 -45.04
N ILE A 295 -30.27 12.53 -45.53
CA ILE A 295 -29.02 12.07 -44.88
C ILE A 295 -28.84 12.69 -43.48
N ARG A 296 -29.25 13.95 -43.27
CA ARG A 296 -29.20 14.57 -41.94
C ARG A 296 -30.23 13.95 -41.00
N GLU A 297 -31.43 13.68 -41.51
CA GLU A 297 -32.49 13.00 -40.75
C GLU A 297 -32.09 11.58 -40.36
N LEU A 298 -31.58 10.79 -41.30
CA LEU A 298 -31.07 9.43 -41.04
C LEU A 298 -29.94 9.44 -40.02
N ARG A 299 -29.01 10.41 -40.11
CA ARG A 299 -27.95 10.59 -39.09
C ARG A 299 -28.52 10.96 -37.72
N GLY A 300 -29.60 11.73 -37.66
CA GLY A 300 -30.32 12.02 -36.43
C GLY A 300 -30.84 10.74 -35.79
N ILE A 301 -31.59 9.93 -36.54
CA ILE A 301 -32.14 8.66 -36.07
C ILE A 301 -31.03 7.70 -35.62
N MET A 302 -29.95 7.59 -36.39
CA MET A 302 -28.80 6.76 -36.01
C MET A 302 -28.15 7.24 -34.71
N ALA A 303 -27.97 8.55 -34.55
CA ALA A 303 -27.39 9.12 -33.34
C ALA A 303 -28.31 8.94 -32.12
N ASP A 304 -29.63 9.03 -32.29
CA ASP A 304 -30.61 8.82 -31.23
C ASP A 304 -30.67 7.34 -30.81
N ASN A 305 -30.63 6.41 -31.78
CA ASN A 305 -30.53 4.97 -31.51
C ASN A 305 -29.24 4.63 -30.78
N GLU A 306 -28.10 5.16 -31.24
CA GLU A 306 -26.82 4.97 -30.57
C GLU A 306 -26.85 5.50 -29.14
N ARG A 307 -27.45 6.69 -28.93
CA ARG A 307 -27.60 7.27 -27.59
C ARG A 307 -28.51 6.42 -26.70
N ALA A 308 -29.58 5.84 -27.24
CA ALA A 308 -30.50 4.97 -26.50
C ALA A 308 -29.88 3.61 -26.15
N ILE A 309 -29.08 3.01 -27.04
CA ILE A 309 -28.36 1.75 -26.80
C ILE A 309 -27.24 1.96 -25.77
N SER A 310 -26.51 3.07 -25.89
CA SER A 310 -25.37 3.39 -25.03
C SER A 310 -25.75 4.12 -23.74
N ALA A 311 -27.01 4.51 -23.56
CA ALA A 311 -27.48 5.13 -22.32
C ALA A 311 -27.36 4.13 -21.15
N PRO A 312 -26.76 4.52 -20.02
CA PRO A 312 -26.73 3.65 -18.86
C PRO A 312 -28.15 3.40 -18.34
N LEU A 313 -28.43 2.17 -17.91
CA LEU A 313 -29.72 1.80 -17.29
C LEU A 313 -30.00 2.62 -16.02
N THR A 314 -28.94 3.11 -15.37
CA THR A 314 -29.00 3.94 -14.18
C THR A 314 -27.91 5.01 -14.24
N SER A 315 -28.31 6.28 -14.12
CA SER A 315 -27.42 7.42 -13.98
C SER A 315 -26.75 7.40 -12.61
N VAL A 316 -25.43 7.45 -12.58
CA VAL A 316 -24.65 7.42 -11.33
C VAL A 316 -24.37 8.84 -10.87
N VAL A 317 -24.73 9.16 -9.63
CA VAL A 317 -24.45 10.46 -8.99
C VAL A 317 -23.35 10.26 -7.95
N PRO A 318 -22.09 10.62 -8.25
CA PRO A 318 -21.00 10.47 -7.31
C PRO A 318 -21.06 11.51 -6.19
N ARG A 319 -20.97 11.05 -4.95
CA ARG A 319 -20.91 11.90 -3.75
C ARG A 319 -19.62 11.64 -2.97
N ILE A 320 -19.05 12.71 -2.44
CA ILE A 320 -18.03 12.64 -1.40
C ILE A 320 -18.75 12.78 -0.07
N SER A 321 -18.63 11.78 0.79
CA SER A 321 -19.31 11.72 2.08
C SER A 321 -18.29 11.46 3.19
N SER A 322 -18.58 11.95 4.39
CA SER A 322 -17.81 11.58 5.56
C SER A 322 -18.71 11.07 6.68
N LEU A 323 -18.23 10.08 7.43
CA LEU A 323 -19.01 9.35 8.42
C LEU A 323 -18.13 8.99 9.62
N THR A 324 -18.59 9.28 10.82
CA THR A 324 -17.94 8.79 12.04
C THR A 324 -18.44 7.37 12.37
N VAL A 325 -17.51 6.43 12.46
CA VAL A 325 -17.76 5.04 12.82
C VAL A 325 -18.16 4.95 14.29
N ASN A 326 -19.21 4.19 14.61
CA ASN A 326 -19.52 3.84 16.00
C ASN A 326 -18.91 2.47 16.32
N LEU A 327 -17.99 2.43 17.28
CA LEU A 327 -17.27 1.21 17.69
C LEU A 327 -17.98 0.42 18.80
N SER A 328 -19.20 0.81 19.17
CA SER A 328 -19.99 0.11 20.20
C SER A 328 -20.49 -1.24 19.66
N PRO A 329 -20.51 -2.31 20.47
CA PRO A 329 -21.09 -3.59 20.07
C PRO A 329 -22.54 -3.41 19.58
N GLY A 330 -22.87 -3.98 18.41
CA GLY A 330 -24.20 -3.88 17.81
C GLY A 330 -24.48 -2.59 17.03
N ALA A 331 -23.50 -1.67 16.91
CA ALA A 331 -23.63 -0.52 16.02
C ALA A 331 -23.78 -0.95 14.56
N SER A 332 -24.47 -0.13 13.76
CA SER A 332 -24.64 -0.34 12.32
C SER A 332 -23.30 -0.29 11.59
N LEU A 333 -23.06 -1.27 10.71
CA LEU A 333 -21.86 -1.31 9.89
C LEU A 333 -21.89 -0.20 8.82
N PRO A 334 -20.76 0.48 8.55
CA PRO A 334 -20.66 1.43 7.44
C PRO A 334 -21.00 0.78 6.10
N LEU A 335 -21.85 1.43 5.32
CA LEU A 335 -22.21 1.03 3.96
C LEU A 335 -21.42 1.85 2.95
N VAL A 336 -20.80 1.18 1.99
CA VAL A 336 -20.11 1.75 0.83
C VAL A 336 -20.96 1.49 -0.40
N ARG A 337 -21.56 2.54 -0.97
CA ARG A 337 -22.35 2.44 -2.20
C ARG A 337 -21.43 2.58 -3.41
N THR A 338 -21.43 1.56 -4.25
CA THR A 338 -20.63 1.49 -5.47
C THR A 338 -21.55 1.30 -6.69
N ALA A 339 -21.01 1.48 -7.89
CA ALA A 339 -21.68 1.13 -9.14
C ALA A 339 -20.66 0.65 -10.16
N LEU A 340 -21.10 -0.20 -11.10
CA LEU A 340 -20.23 -0.68 -12.19
C LEU A 340 -19.51 0.47 -12.88
N HIS A 341 -18.26 0.20 -13.28
CA HIS A 341 -17.37 1.15 -13.96
C HIS A 341 -17.03 2.40 -13.13
N ASN A 342 -17.41 2.45 -11.85
CA ASN A 342 -17.08 3.51 -10.92
C ASN A 342 -16.29 2.93 -9.74
N VAL A 343 -15.22 3.60 -9.34
CA VAL A 343 -14.40 3.22 -8.19
C VAL A 343 -14.84 4.00 -6.96
N SER A 344 -14.92 3.32 -5.82
CA SER A 344 -15.20 3.93 -4.52
C SER A 344 -13.97 3.84 -3.63
N VAL A 345 -13.53 4.97 -3.10
CA VAL A 345 -12.36 5.02 -2.20
C VAL A 345 -12.82 5.30 -0.77
N VAL A 346 -12.52 4.38 0.13
CA VAL A 346 -12.74 4.54 1.56
C VAL A 346 -11.44 5.01 2.21
N THR A 347 -11.48 6.12 2.93
CA THR A 347 -10.33 6.65 3.66
C THR A 347 -10.57 6.52 5.17
N PHE A 348 -9.53 6.17 5.93
CA PHE A 348 -9.59 6.05 7.37
C PHE A 348 -8.85 7.20 8.03
N THR A 349 -9.52 7.89 8.96
CA THR A 349 -8.95 8.96 9.76
C THR A 349 -9.26 8.80 11.23
N ASP A 350 -8.47 9.47 12.06
CA ASP A 350 -8.77 9.64 13.47
C ASP A 350 -9.75 10.79 13.71
N VAL A 351 -10.12 10.99 14.97
CA VAL A 351 -11.04 12.04 15.41
C VAL A 351 -10.64 13.47 14.97
N ASN A 352 -9.35 13.71 14.70
CA ASN A 352 -8.77 15.01 14.31
C ASN A 352 -8.58 15.16 12.78
N GLY A 353 -8.98 14.16 11.98
CA GLY A 353 -8.76 14.11 10.53
C GLY A 353 -7.39 13.59 10.11
N SER A 354 -6.58 13.08 11.05
CA SER A 354 -5.26 12.52 10.73
C SER A 354 -5.41 11.13 10.08
N PRO A 355 -4.68 10.80 9.01
CA PRO A 355 -4.73 9.47 8.40
C PRO A 355 -4.47 8.33 9.38
N TRP A 356 -5.34 7.33 9.40
CA TRP A 356 -5.18 6.13 10.22
C TRP A 356 -4.66 4.96 9.36
N PRO A 357 -3.39 4.54 9.50
CA PRO A 357 -2.82 3.49 8.65
C PRO A 357 -3.39 2.10 8.98
N GLN A 358 -3.48 1.25 7.96
CA GLN A 358 -3.81 -0.17 8.12
C GLN A 358 -2.66 -0.94 8.79
N SER A 359 -2.98 -1.99 9.56
CA SER A 359 -1.99 -2.93 10.11
C SER A 359 -1.64 -4.04 9.12
N ASP A 360 -2.65 -4.53 8.41
CA ASP A 360 -2.59 -5.70 7.55
C ASP A 360 -3.45 -5.47 6.30
N PRO A 361 -3.23 -6.22 5.19
CA PRO A 361 -4.11 -6.19 4.05
C PRO A 361 -5.57 -6.48 4.45
N PRO A 362 -6.55 -5.72 3.92
CA PRO A 362 -7.96 -5.95 4.20
C PRO A 362 -8.38 -7.30 3.64
N TYR A 363 -9.47 -7.84 4.18
CA TYR A 363 -10.03 -9.13 3.75
C TYR A 363 -11.32 -8.90 2.95
N ASN A 364 -11.31 -9.29 1.68
CA ASN A 364 -12.44 -9.23 0.77
C ASN A 364 -13.17 -10.57 0.76
N ALA A 365 -14.39 -10.60 1.30
CA ALA A 365 -15.18 -11.83 1.37
C ALA A 365 -15.79 -12.24 0.01
N ALA A 366 -15.87 -11.32 -0.95
CA ALA A 366 -16.55 -11.52 -2.24
C ALA A 366 -15.66 -11.09 -3.43
N PRO A 367 -14.48 -11.72 -3.64
CA PRO A 367 -13.53 -11.35 -4.71
C PRO A 367 -14.09 -11.53 -6.14
N GLY A 368 -15.12 -12.36 -6.31
CA GLY A 368 -15.81 -12.50 -7.60
C GLY A 368 -16.87 -11.41 -7.88
N HIS A 369 -17.06 -10.48 -6.94
CA HIS A 369 -18.02 -9.39 -6.99
C HIS A 369 -17.36 -8.02 -6.88
N PHE A 370 -16.27 -7.92 -6.10
CA PHE A 370 -15.55 -6.69 -5.90
C PHE A 370 -14.05 -6.94 -6.02
N ASP A 371 -13.36 -6.13 -6.81
CA ASP A 371 -11.91 -5.97 -6.70
C ASP A 371 -11.63 -4.96 -5.58
N VAL A 372 -10.75 -5.32 -4.66
CA VAL A 372 -10.45 -4.53 -3.47
C VAL A 372 -8.95 -4.38 -3.36
N GLN A 373 -8.50 -3.13 -3.39
CA GLN A 373 -7.09 -2.78 -3.28
C GLN A 373 -6.89 -1.84 -2.08
N PHE A 374 -5.70 -1.79 -1.53
CA PHE A 374 -5.39 -0.95 -0.38
C PHE A 374 -4.06 -0.22 -0.55
N ASN A 375 -3.98 0.96 0.08
CA ASN A 375 -2.79 1.79 0.14
C ASN A 375 -2.83 2.65 1.41
N GLY A 376 -1.92 2.40 2.36
CA GLY A 376 -1.81 3.19 3.58
C GLY A 376 -3.09 3.22 4.43
N ASN A 377 -3.78 4.36 4.44
CA ASN A 377 -5.06 4.57 5.12
C ASN A 377 -6.27 4.48 4.18
N MET A 378 -6.11 3.97 2.96
CA MET A 378 -7.16 3.92 1.93
C MET A 378 -7.46 2.48 1.48
N VAL A 379 -8.73 2.23 1.20
CA VAL A 379 -9.24 1.02 0.53
C VAL A 379 -10.01 1.45 -0.70
N SER A 380 -9.62 0.94 -1.87
CA SER A 380 -10.30 1.13 -3.14
C SER A 380 -11.18 -0.08 -3.40
N VAL A 381 -12.43 0.16 -3.77
CA VAL A 381 -13.43 -0.87 -4.08
C VAL A 381 -13.93 -0.63 -5.49
N THR A 382 -13.72 -1.60 -6.37
CA THR A 382 -14.25 -1.60 -7.73
C THR A 382 -15.24 -2.75 -7.88
N PRO A 383 -16.54 -2.49 -8.09
CA PRO A 383 -17.50 -3.55 -8.34
C PRO A 383 -17.28 -4.17 -9.71
N LEU A 384 -17.29 -5.50 -9.74
CA LEU A 384 -17.14 -6.32 -10.95
C LEU A 384 -18.50 -6.74 -11.52
N ARG A 385 -19.59 -6.61 -10.74
CA ARG A 385 -20.97 -6.92 -11.14
C ARG A 385 -21.93 -5.90 -10.54
N ALA A 386 -22.97 -5.54 -11.29
CA ALA A 386 -24.11 -4.82 -10.77
C ALA A 386 -24.95 -5.73 -9.86
N TRP A 387 -25.71 -5.12 -8.96
CA TRP A 387 -26.59 -5.75 -7.95
C TRP A 387 -25.86 -6.78 -7.08
N ALA A 388 -24.56 -6.58 -6.85
CA ALA A 388 -23.78 -7.39 -5.94
C ALA A 388 -23.74 -6.78 -4.54
N ALA A 389 -23.63 -7.64 -3.53
CA ALA A 389 -23.40 -7.24 -2.15
C ALA A 389 -22.28 -8.08 -1.54
N GLY A 390 -21.55 -7.51 -0.59
CA GLY A 390 -20.46 -8.18 0.10
C GLY A 390 -19.92 -7.35 1.25
N ASN A 391 -18.88 -7.84 1.90
CA ASN A 391 -18.20 -7.10 2.94
C ASN A 391 -16.68 -7.18 2.85
N VAL A 392 -16.04 -6.13 3.35
CA VAL A 392 -14.58 -6.02 3.47
C VAL A 392 -14.22 -5.75 4.93
N THR A 393 -13.32 -6.56 5.47
CA THR A 393 -12.82 -6.37 6.84
C THR A 393 -11.47 -5.66 6.80
N VAL A 394 -11.39 -4.48 7.42
CA VAL A 394 -10.20 -3.64 7.47
C VAL A 394 -9.56 -3.67 8.85
N TYR A 395 -8.25 -3.81 8.89
CA TYR A 395 -7.46 -3.88 10.13
C TYR A 395 -6.64 -2.60 10.27
N LEU A 396 -6.90 -1.85 11.34
CA LEU A 396 -6.27 -0.55 11.58
C LEU A 396 -5.19 -0.67 12.65
N LYS A 397 -4.03 -0.03 12.41
CA LYS A 397 -2.88 -0.10 13.32
C LYS A 397 -3.24 0.42 14.71
N GLY A 398 -3.01 -0.41 15.73
CA GLY A 398 -3.29 -0.06 17.14
C GLY A 398 -4.78 -0.11 17.52
N LEU A 399 -5.68 -0.49 16.60
CA LEU A 399 -7.08 -0.75 16.91
C LEU A 399 -7.31 -2.26 16.97
N SER A 400 -7.70 -2.77 18.15
CA SER A 400 -7.91 -4.20 18.38
C SER A 400 -9.17 -4.77 17.72
N VAL A 401 -10.12 -3.90 17.35
CA VAL A 401 -11.39 -4.28 16.71
C VAL A 401 -11.32 -3.89 15.24
N PRO A 402 -11.56 -4.82 14.30
CA PRO A 402 -11.54 -4.50 12.87
C PRO A 402 -12.76 -3.64 12.47
N VAL A 403 -12.62 -2.88 11.39
CA VAL A 403 -13.71 -2.12 10.79
C VAL A 403 -14.28 -2.94 9.63
N ILE A 404 -15.53 -3.37 9.74
CA ILE A 404 -16.22 -4.14 8.70
C ILE A 404 -17.06 -3.20 7.85
N LEU A 405 -16.78 -3.17 6.56
CA LEU A 405 -17.51 -2.39 5.55
C LEU A 405 -18.50 -3.29 4.85
N ASN A 406 -19.77 -2.89 4.79
CA ASN A 406 -20.72 -3.46 3.84
C ASN A 406 -20.59 -2.73 2.51
N ILE A 407 -20.67 -3.46 1.41
CA ILE A 407 -20.48 -2.94 0.06
C ILE A 407 -21.64 -3.39 -0.80
N THR A 408 -22.23 -2.47 -1.56
CA THR A 408 -23.27 -2.76 -2.54
C THR A 408 -22.91 -2.16 -3.89
N SER A 409 -23.29 -2.81 -4.99
CA SER A 409 -23.10 -2.31 -6.37
C SER A 409 -24.44 -2.10 -7.07
N GLY A 410 -25.25 -1.19 -6.57
CA GLY A 410 -26.64 -1.04 -7.01
C GLY A 410 -27.62 -1.32 -5.87
N GLU A 411 -28.77 -0.67 -5.94
CA GLU A 411 -29.92 -0.96 -5.09
C GLU A 411 -30.96 -1.68 -5.93
N THR A 412 -31.45 -2.83 -5.46
CA THR A 412 -32.40 -3.65 -6.23
C THR A 412 -33.82 -3.12 -6.17
N ASP A 413 -34.13 -2.31 -5.15
CA ASP A 413 -35.51 -2.02 -4.75
C ASP A 413 -35.95 -0.58 -5.10
N THR A 414 -35.18 0.15 -5.91
CA THR A 414 -35.51 1.52 -6.30
C THR A 414 -36.00 1.60 -7.74
N THR A 415 -37.10 2.32 -7.98
CA THR A 415 -37.59 2.65 -9.33
C THR A 415 -36.88 3.87 -9.91
N THR A 416 -35.87 4.40 -9.22
CA THR A 416 -35.15 5.62 -9.60
C THR A 416 -34.09 5.29 -10.64
N LEU A 417 -34.15 5.95 -11.79
CA LEU A 417 -33.10 5.87 -12.83
C LEU A 417 -31.80 6.57 -12.41
N SER A 418 -31.73 7.12 -11.21
CA SER A 418 -30.53 7.75 -10.65
C SER A 418 -30.14 7.03 -9.36
N GLN A 419 -28.86 6.68 -9.23
CA GLN A 419 -28.30 6.03 -8.06
C GLN A 419 -27.15 6.86 -7.49
N GLU A 420 -27.21 7.17 -6.20
CA GLU A 420 -26.10 7.79 -5.49
C GLU A 420 -25.03 6.76 -5.15
N ILE A 421 -23.77 7.12 -5.39
CA ILE A 421 -22.61 6.32 -4.99
C ILE A 421 -21.65 7.16 -4.15
N ASP A 422 -20.84 6.49 -3.35
CA ASP A 422 -19.76 7.12 -2.61
C ASP A 422 -18.48 7.05 -3.47
N SER A 423 -18.12 8.14 -4.14
CA SER A 423 -16.85 8.21 -4.91
C SER A 423 -15.66 8.26 -3.96
N ARG A 424 -15.82 8.98 -2.84
CA ARG A 424 -14.95 8.93 -1.67
C ARG A 424 -15.79 8.91 -0.40
N LEU A 425 -15.55 7.92 0.47
CA LEU A 425 -16.14 7.83 1.80
C LEU A 425 -15.05 7.98 2.85
N ASP A 426 -15.08 9.06 3.63
CA ASP A 426 -14.13 9.28 4.71
C ASP A 426 -14.68 8.74 6.03
N LEU A 427 -14.14 7.61 6.48
CA LEU A 427 -14.49 6.98 7.73
C LEU A 427 -13.63 7.49 8.87
N ARG A 428 -14.27 8.21 9.78
CA ARG A 428 -13.62 8.73 10.99
C ARG A 428 -13.76 7.76 12.14
N ILE A 429 -12.64 7.35 12.70
CA ILE A 429 -12.59 6.52 13.89
C ILE A 429 -12.67 7.45 15.12
N PRO A 430 -13.59 7.23 16.08
CA PRO A 430 -13.81 8.08 17.24
C PRO A 430 -12.73 7.86 18.32
N ARG A 431 -11.46 7.85 17.91
CA ARG A 431 -10.26 7.68 18.73
C ARG A 431 -9.15 8.53 18.14
N ARG A 432 -8.10 8.77 18.95
CA ARG A 432 -6.85 9.35 18.45
C ARG A 432 -6.03 8.27 17.76
N GLY A 433 -5.53 8.58 16.56
CA GLY A 433 -4.72 7.68 15.75
C GLY A 433 -3.28 7.53 16.27
N PRO A 434 -2.55 6.52 15.76
CA PRO A 434 -1.17 6.26 16.21
C PRO A 434 -0.16 7.32 15.78
N ALA A 435 -0.48 8.15 14.78
CA ALA A 435 0.41 9.16 14.21
C ALA A 435 -0.14 10.60 14.33
N SER A 436 -1.17 10.82 15.15
CA SER A 436 -1.83 12.12 15.22
C SER A 436 -0.89 13.17 15.81
N PRO A 437 -0.70 14.33 15.16
CA PRO A 437 0.01 15.44 15.78
C PRO A 437 -0.70 15.85 17.06
N VAL A 438 0.07 16.30 18.05
CA VAL A 438 -0.44 16.75 19.36
C VAL A 438 -1.14 18.10 19.19
N VAL A 439 -2.28 18.12 18.50
CA VAL A 439 -3.24 19.22 18.58
C VAL A 439 -4.23 18.85 19.67
N SER A 440 -4.28 19.63 20.74
CA SER A 440 -5.21 19.44 21.84
C SER A 440 -6.54 20.12 21.54
N ILE A 441 -7.32 19.57 20.60
CA ILE A 441 -8.76 19.87 20.60
C ILE A 441 -9.38 19.06 21.73
N PRO A 442 -10.10 19.67 22.69
CA PRO A 442 -10.84 18.93 23.71
C PRO A 442 -11.82 17.97 23.04
N SER A 443 -11.81 16.70 23.43
CA SER A 443 -12.65 15.66 22.82
C SER A 443 -14.15 15.96 22.91
N GLU A 444 -14.57 16.73 23.93
CA GLU A 444 -15.95 17.20 24.12
C GLU A 444 -16.42 18.18 23.04
N LYS A 445 -15.50 18.96 22.46
CA LYS A 445 -15.81 19.88 21.36
C LYS A 445 -15.89 19.15 20.01
N ILE A 446 -15.55 17.86 19.92
CA ILE A 446 -15.57 17.13 18.66
C ILE A 446 -16.94 16.46 18.47
N ALA A 447 -17.70 16.92 17.48
CA ALA A 447 -19.10 16.51 17.30
C ALA A 447 -19.25 15.13 16.62
N LEU A 448 -18.82 14.06 17.29
CA LEU A 448 -18.68 12.71 16.71
C LEU A 448 -19.92 12.19 15.95
N HIS A 449 -21.14 12.51 16.34
CA HIS A 449 -22.36 11.89 15.80
C HIS A 449 -23.46 12.90 15.38
N ASP A 450 -23.07 14.11 14.97
CA ASP A 450 -24.03 15.13 14.51
C ASP A 450 -24.19 15.09 12.99
N ALA A 451 -25.32 14.58 12.52
CA ALA A 451 -25.63 14.47 11.08
C ALA A 451 -25.79 15.83 10.40
N THR A 452 -26.22 16.86 11.13
CA THR A 452 -26.37 18.22 10.61
C THR A 452 -25.00 18.83 10.38
N LEU A 453 -24.12 18.80 11.39
CA LEU A 453 -22.72 19.26 11.23
C LEU A 453 -21.97 18.46 10.18
N GLN A 454 -22.27 17.17 10.05
CA GLN A 454 -21.72 16.33 8.99
C GLN A 454 -22.10 16.84 7.59
N ALA A 455 -23.38 17.19 7.37
CA ALA A 455 -23.85 17.76 6.10
C ALA A 455 -23.17 19.10 5.76
N PHE A 456 -22.91 19.96 6.75
CA PHE A 456 -22.13 21.18 6.56
C PHE A 456 -20.66 20.91 6.19
N LEU A 457 -20.02 19.92 6.81
CA LEU A 457 -18.65 19.52 6.47
C LEU A 457 -18.56 18.97 5.04
N ASP A 458 -19.55 18.17 4.62
CA ASP A 458 -19.67 17.65 3.26
C ASP A 458 -20.00 18.75 2.24
N GLY A 459 -20.40 19.94 2.70
CA GLY A 459 -20.67 21.12 1.87
C GLY A 459 -22.07 21.15 1.26
N VAL A 460 -22.96 20.24 1.68
CA VAL A 460 -24.36 20.15 1.24
C VAL A 460 -25.23 20.27 2.48
N PRO A 461 -25.41 21.49 3.02
CA PRO A 461 -26.26 21.70 4.20
C PRO A 461 -27.72 21.28 3.90
N PRO A 462 -28.51 20.94 4.94
CA PRO A 462 -29.93 20.65 4.79
C PRO A 462 -30.68 21.80 4.10
N ASP A 463 -31.77 21.49 3.41
CA ASP A 463 -32.68 22.48 2.81
C ASP A 463 -33.56 23.09 3.90
N ASP A 464 -32.94 23.95 4.73
CA ASP A 464 -33.60 24.70 5.79
C ASP A 464 -33.53 26.20 5.48
N PRO A 465 -34.67 26.91 5.38
CA PRO A 465 -34.70 28.34 5.14
C PRO A 465 -34.07 29.18 6.26
N ALA A 466 -33.73 28.62 7.43
CA ALA A 466 -32.94 29.27 8.47
C ALA A 466 -31.43 29.27 8.17
N ILE A 467 -30.96 28.46 7.22
CA ILE A 467 -29.56 28.39 6.81
C ILE A 467 -29.31 29.43 5.72
N ARG A 468 -28.33 30.31 5.94
CA ARG A 468 -27.89 31.34 4.98
C ARG A 468 -26.41 31.20 4.73
N ARG A 469 -26.01 31.05 3.46
CA ARG A 469 -24.60 31.13 3.08
C ARG A 469 -24.18 32.60 3.04
N LEU A 470 -23.19 32.97 3.85
CA LEU A 470 -22.72 34.34 3.93
C LEU A 470 -21.62 34.61 2.89
N LYS A 471 -21.64 35.82 2.33
CA LYS A 471 -20.46 36.39 1.67
C LYS A 471 -19.52 36.93 2.76
N PHE A 472 -18.24 37.02 2.44
CA PHE A 472 -17.27 37.56 3.39
C PHE A 472 -16.13 38.26 2.66
N SER A 473 -15.48 39.20 3.35
CA SER A 473 -14.24 39.83 2.92
C SER A 473 -13.04 39.20 3.65
N GLY A 474 -11.86 39.20 3.01
CA GLY A 474 -10.66 38.52 3.50
C GLY A 474 -10.26 37.33 2.63
N ASN A 475 -9.00 37.26 2.23
CA ASN A 475 -8.52 36.23 1.29
C ASN A 475 -8.13 34.95 2.03
N VAL A 476 -9.12 34.09 2.29
CA VAL A 476 -8.89 32.74 2.84
C VAL A 476 -9.38 31.70 1.82
N PRO A 477 -8.50 30.85 1.29
CA PRO A 477 -8.87 29.87 0.28
C PRO A 477 -9.83 28.80 0.84
N ASP A 478 -10.60 28.17 -0.05
CA ASP A 478 -11.47 27.02 0.25
C ASP A 478 -12.37 27.20 1.49
N THR A 479 -12.86 28.43 1.71
CA THR A 479 -13.65 28.79 2.89
C THR A 479 -15.10 29.06 2.53
N THR A 480 -16.02 28.48 3.29
CA THR A 480 -17.45 28.77 3.21
C THR A 480 -18.01 28.96 4.61
N ILE A 481 -18.82 30.00 4.77
CA ILE A 481 -19.44 30.37 6.04
C ILE A 481 -20.95 30.33 5.84
N TRP A 482 -21.65 29.67 6.75
CA TRP A 482 -23.09 29.73 6.86
C TRP A 482 -23.48 30.29 8.22
N GLN A 483 -24.60 31.01 8.26
CA GLN A 483 -25.31 31.36 9.48
C GLN A 483 -26.53 30.46 9.61
N HIS A 484 -26.74 29.93 10.81
CA HIS A 484 -27.89 29.13 11.17
C HIS A 484 -28.34 29.53 12.58
N GLY A 485 -29.33 30.42 12.65
CA GLY A 485 -29.73 31.06 13.90
C GLY A 485 -28.60 31.92 14.48
N ASP A 486 -28.25 31.68 15.75
CA ASP A 486 -27.20 32.39 16.49
C ASP A 486 -25.79 31.81 16.28
N ASP A 487 -25.66 30.80 15.40
CA ASP A 487 -24.42 30.09 15.14
C ASP A 487 -23.87 30.37 13.73
N LEU A 488 -22.55 30.51 13.65
CA LEU A 488 -21.78 30.42 12.42
C LEU A 488 -21.20 29.01 12.26
N LEU A 489 -21.33 28.51 11.04
CA LEU A 489 -20.82 27.23 10.57
C LEU A 489 -19.72 27.55 9.56
N VAL A 490 -18.47 27.41 9.98
CA VAL A 490 -17.29 27.82 9.20
C VAL A 490 -16.58 26.60 8.69
N ARG A 491 -16.59 26.38 7.37
CA ARG A 491 -15.85 25.31 6.70
C ARG A 491 -14.62 25.87 6.01
N SER A 492 -13.42 25.41 6.38
CA SER A 492 -12.17 25.86 5.75
C SER A 492 -11.06 24.80 5.87
N ARG A 493 -10.06 24.88 4.98
CA ARG A 493 -8.76 24.20 5.15
C ARG A 493 -7.75 25.03 5.93
N ALA A 494 -7.98 26.34 6.08
CA ALA A 494 -7.18 27.21 6.93
C ALA A 494 -7.58 27.02 8.40
N MET A 495 -6.63 27.15 9.32
CA MET A 495 -6.89 26.93 10.74
C MET A 495 -7.59 28.13 11.36
N LEU A 496 -8.79 27.95 11.92
CA LEU A 496 -9.46 28.97 12.73
C LEU A 496 -8.69 29.20 14.05
N ARG A 497 -8.48 30.46 14.41
CA ARG A 497 -7.82 30.86 15.66
C ARG A 497 -8.79 31.26 16.76
N ASP A 498 -10.03 31.54 16.40
CA ASP A 498 -11.07 31.95 17.34
C ASP A 498 -11.60 30.76 18.14
N GLU A 499 -12.23 31.06 19.29
CA GLU A 499 -12.91 30.04 20.08
C GLU A 499 -14.14 29.51 19.34
N PHE A 500 -14.39 28.22 19.53
CA PHE A 500 -15.51 27.50 18.92
C PHE A 500 -16.16 26.55 19.92
N GLU A 501 -17.42 26.22 19.68
CA GLU A 501 -18.19 25.28 20.49
C GLU A 501 -17.95 23.85 20.04
N GLN A 502 -18.07 23.61 18.73
CA GLN A 502 -17.94 22.28 18.15
C GLN A 502 -17.09 22.30 16.88
N THR A 503 -16.45 21.18 16.58
CA THR A 503 -15.66 21.03 15.37
C THR A 503 -15.72 19.62 14.78
N LEU A 504 -15.50 19.53 13.47
CA LEU A 504 -15.35 18.30 12.71
C LEU A 504 -14.22 18.46 11.68
N ALA A 505 -13.51 17.37 11.36
CA ALA A 505 -12.39 17.34 10.42
C ALA A 505 -12.50 16.21 9.38
N SER A 506 -12.41 16.55 8.10
CA SER A 506 -12.35 15.60 6.98
C SER A 506 -10.92 15.12 6.70
N ALA A 507 -10.78 14.03 5.95
CA ALA A 507 -9.50 13.44 5.57
C ALA A 507 -8.65 14.31 4.64
N ASP A 508 -9.29 15.21 3.90
CA ASP A 508 -8.61 16.21 3.08
C ASP A 508 -8.08 17.42 3.88
N GLY A 509 -8.25 17.42 5.21
CA GLY A 509 -7.84 18.52 6.08
C GLY A 509 -8.83 19.68 6.14
N THR A 510 -9.97 19.61 5.45
CA THR A 510 -11.09 20.54 5.65
C THR A 510 -11.65 20.34 7.05
N ARG A 511 -11.88 21.44 7.76
CA ARG A 511 -12.52 21.45 9.06
C ARG A 511 -13.78 22.30 9.02
N LEU A 512 -14.74 21.90 9.84
CA LEU A 512 -15.92 22.67 10.18
C LEU A 512 -15.78 23.12 11.63
N TRP A 513 -16.11 24.37 11.90
CA TRP A 513 -16.27 24.91 13.24
C TRP A 513 -17.68 25.46 13.38
N LYS A 514 -18.30 25.15 14.51
CA LYS A 514 -19.52 25.78 15.00
C LYS A 514 -19.12 26.75 16.11
N LEU A 515 -19.50 28.01 15.97
CA LEU A 515 -19.23 29.06 16.95
C LEU A 515 -20.38 30.06 16.95
N PRO A 516 -20.58 30.85 18.02
CA PRO A 516 -21.56 31.92 18.02
C PRO A 516 -21.29 32.94 16.91
N VAL A 517 -22.33 33.65 16.47
CA VAL A 517 -22.21 34.74 15.50
C VAL A 517 -21.14 35.74 15.92
N THR A 518 -20.09 35.82 15.09
CA THR A 518 -18.89 36.61 15.35
C THR A 518 -18.61 37.53 14.15
N PRO A 519 -18.44 38.85 14.34
CA PRO A 519 -18.29 39.81 13.25
C PRO A 519 -16.92 39.77 12.57
N LEU A 520 -15.93 39.13 13.21
CA LEU A 520 -14.58 39.02 12.68
C LEU A 520 -14.02 37.64 13.01
N LEU A 521 -13.67 36.88 11.97
CA LEU A 521 -13.01 35.60 12.10
C LEU A 521 -11.50 35.75 11.84
N THR A 522 -10.67 35.04 12.59
CA THR A 522 -9.22 35.04 12.41
C THR A 522 -8.74 33.66 11.99
N PHE A 523 -8.16 33.56 10.80
CA PHE A 523 -7.55 32.34 10.28
C PHE A 523 -6.03 32.41 10.33
N SER A 524 -5.37 31.25 10.46
CA SER A 524 -3.96 31.10 10.16
C SER A 524 -3.79 30.53 8.75
N VAL A 525 -3.21 31.31 7.85
CA VAL A 525 -2.86 30.92 6.49
C VAL A 525 -1.35 31.04 6.34
N ASN A 526 -0.66 29.92 6.07
CA ASN A 526 0.81 29.87 5.99
C ASN A 526 1.53 30.45 7.24
N GLY A 527 0.92 30.31 8.42
CA GLY A 527 1.44 30.86 9.69
C GLY A 527 1.12 32.34 9.93
N GLN A 528 0.60 33.06 8.94
CA GLN A 528 0.15 34.45 9.08
C GLN A 528 -1.32 34.50 9.50
N SER A 529 -1.69 35.50 10.32
CA SER A 529 -3.09 35.75 10.66
C SER A 529 -3.77 36.51 9.53
N VAL A 530 -4.88 35.97 9.03
CA VAL A 530 -5.75 36.61 8.04
C VAL A 530 -7.12 36.80 8.68
N HIS A 531 -7.61 38.03 8.67
CA HIS A 531 -8.93 38.36 9.20
C HIS A 531 -9.98 38.27 8.10
N VAL A 532 -11.15 37.74 8.46
CA VAL A 532 -12.31 37.56 7.59
C VAL A 532 -13.52 38.21 8.24
N THR A 533 -14.20 39.09 7.51
CA THR A 533 -15.45 39.73 7.97
C THR A 533 -16.61 39.16 7.19
N PRO A 534 -17.45 38.29 7.78
CA PRO A 534 -18.69 37.83 7.17
C PRO A 534 -19.72 38.97 7.07
N GLU A 535 -20.49 39.01 5.99
CA GLU A 535 -21.68 39.85 5.84
C GLU A 535 -22.81 39.25 6.70
N LEU A 536 -22.84 39.61 7.98
CA LEU A 536 -23.89 39.21 8.92
C LEU A 536 -25.20 39.98 8.61
N GLU A 537 -26.35 39.36 8.88
CA GLU A 537 -27.67 40.02 8.88
C GLU A 537 -28.10 40.49 10.26
#